data_AF-A0A947GYB5-F1
#
_entry.id   AF-A0A947GYB5-F1
#
_cell.length_a   1.000
_cell.length_b   1.000
_cell.length_c   1.000
_cell.angle_alpha   90.00
_cell.angle_beta   90.00
_cell.angle_gamma   90.00
#
_symmetry.space_group_name_H-M   'P 1'
#
loop_
_entity.id
_entity.type
_entity.pdbx_description
1 polymer ?
#
loop_
_entity_poly.entity_id
_entity_poly.type
_entity_poly.pdbx_seq_one_letter_code
_entity_poly.pdbx_strand_id
1 'polypeptide(L)'
;MLKRTWWVALAGALGVVALAYWLLRTPAEPEPSPEAAAAAVAQAAATGGRQAASGAGGAAPWAVTVSDAMGTTMDAARLFELGFAGGLVIDKNTRASIEALLNSMPEDLSEADMARLERTLREGLPKEDAEKAYKLITDYRGYTQDIRDEMQPKGIPSNMQEARAFFDQMEAVKRRHFDDATANALFGQADHYARLSMEAMFVQQDASLTDEQKKAQLDALRAQLPPDQRSLIPEAVPAASQPAS
;
A
#
# COMPACT_ATOMS: atom_id res chain seq x y z
N MET A 1 -30.47 11.23 20.05
CA MET A 1 -29.11 10.84 20.44
C MET A 1 -28.48 10.10 19.27
N LEU A 2 -27.67 10.79 18.48
CA LEU A 2 -27.08 10.30 17.24
C LEU A 2 -25.59 10.65 17.30
N LYS A 3 -24.68 9.66 17.21
CA LYS A 3 -23.27 9.76 16.74
C LYS A 3 -22.46 8.53 17.18
N ARG A 4 -22.12 7.65 16.22
CA ARG A 4 -20.81 6.99 16.00
C ARG A 4 -20.98 5.68 15.24
N THR A 5 -20.83 5.72 13.92
CA THR A 5 -20.45 4.56 13.08
C THR A 5 -20.31 4.99 11.61
N TRP A 6 -19.37 5.89 11.29
CA TRP A 6 -19.12 6.31 9.89
C TRP A 6 -17.63 6.29 9.50
N TRP A 7 -16.83 5.41 10.11
CA TRP A 7 -15.39 5.30 9.78
C TRP A 7 -14.93 3.94 9.24
N VAL A 8 -15.77 2.90 9.28
CA VAL A 8 -15.34 1.55 8.84
C VAL A 8 -15.55 1.34 7.32
N ALA A 9 -16.26 2.24 6.63
CA ALA A 9 -16.47 2.14 5.18
C ALA A 9 -15.26 2.58 4.33
N LEU A 10 -14.19 3.12 4.92
CA LEU A 10 -13.08 3.73 4.16
C LEU A 10 -11.96 2.76 3.76
N ALA A 11 -11.86 1.58 4.38
CA ALA A 11 -10.70 0.70 4.19
C ALA A 11 -10.76 -0.15 2.91
N GLY A 12 -11.96 -0.53 2.44
CA GLY A 12 -12.14 -1.35 1.22
C GLY A 12 -12.03 -0.56 -0.09
N ALA A 13 -12.43 0.72 -0.06
CA ALA A 13 -12.31 1.62 -1.20
C ALA A 13 -10.84 1.98 -1.48
N LEU A 14 -9.97 1.97 -0.45
CA LEU A 14 -8.56 2.32 -0.61
C LEU A 14 -7.76 1.33 -1.47
N GLY A 15 -8.09 0.02 -1.48
CA GLY A 15 -7.36 -0.95 -2.31
C GLY A 15 -7.60 -0.77 -3.80
N VAL A 16 -8.87 -0.57 -4.20
CA VAL A 16 -9.25 -0.33 -5.60
C VAL A 16 -8.93 1.09 -6.02
N VAL A 17 -9.09 2.08 -5.14
CA VAL A 17 -8.70 3.47 -5.42
C VAL A 17 -7.19 3.62 -5.48
N ALA A 18 -6.39 2.91 -4.67
CA ALA A 18 -4.93 2.96 -4.77
C ALA A 18 -4.43 2.32 -6.07
N LEU A 19 -4.98 1.16 -6.47
CA LEU A 19 -4.61 0.52 -7.73
C LEU A 19 -5.08 1.34 -8.95
N ALA A 20 -6.29 1.92 -8.91
CA ALA A 20 -6.79 2.82 -9.95
C ALA A 20 -6.04 4.16 -9.97
N TYR A 21 -5.74 4.77 -8.82
CA TYR A 21 -4.94 6.00 -8.71
C TYR A 21 -3.53 5.80 -9.26
N TRP A 22 -2.94 4.63 -9.01
CA TRP A 22 -1.62 4.28 -9.51
C TRP A 22 -1.62 3.98 -11.02
N LEU A 23 -2.69 3.40 -11.57
CA LEU A 23 -2.85 3.15 -13.01
C LEU A 23 -3.24 4.40 -13.82
N LEU A 24 -3.94 5.39 -13.23
CA LEU A 24 -4.39 6.60 -13.93
C LEU A 24 -3.39 7.77 -13.87
N ARG A 25 -2.29 7.67 -13.12
CA ARG A 25 -1.31 8.76 -12.98
C ARG A 25 -0.31 8.78 -14.13
N THR A 26 -0.77 9.09 -15.34
CA THR A 26 0.10 9.64 -16.39
C THR A 26 0.23 11.14 -16.14
N PRO A 27 1.40 11.68 -15.75
CA PRO A 27 1.56 13.13 -15.67
C PRO A 27 1.57 13.71 -17.09
N ALA A 28 0.50 14.40 -17.46
CA ALA A 28 0.58 15.48 -18.42
C ALA A 28 0.99 16.72 -17.63
N GLU A 29 2.28 17.09 -17.69
CA GLU A 29 2.76 18.34 -17.10
C GLU A 29 2.14 19.53 -17.86
N PRO A 30 1.42 20.45 -17.18
CA PRO A 30 1.24 21.79 -17.71
C PRO A 30 2.50 22.59 -17.42
N GLU A 31 3.16 23.09 -18.46
CA GLU A 31 4.32 23.99 -18.29
C GLU A 31 3.97 25.19 -17.39
N PRO A 32 4.75 25.46 -16.34
CA PRO A 32 4.47 26.58 -15.45
C PRO A 32 4.85 27.91 -16.12
N SER A 33 3.87 28.82 -16.22
CA SER A 33 4.10 30.20 -16.63
C SER A 33 5.17 30.89 -15.75
N PRO A 34 6.04 31.73 -16.34
CA PRO A 34 7.20 32.34 -15.67
C PRO A 34 6.85 33.28 -14.49
N GLU A 35 5.58 33.67 -14.36
CA GLU A 35 5.10 34.51 -13.25
C GLU A 35 4.88 33.72 -11.95
N ALA A 36 4.58 32.41 -12.04
CA ALA A 36 4.42 31.53 -10.88
C ALA A 36 5.77 31.12 -10.26
N ALA A 37 6.81 30.98 -11.10
CA ALA A 37 8.16 30.66 -10.65
C ALA A 37 8.80 31.80 -9.83
N ALA A 38 8.52 33.07 -10.19
CA ALA A 38 9.03 34.23 -9.45
C ALA A 38 8.37 34.40 -8.07
N ALA A 39 7.08 34.06 -7.95
CA ALA A 39 6.36 34.13 -6.67
C ALA A 39 6.76 33.01 -5.69
N ALA A 40 7.13 31.83 -6.20
CA ALA A 40 7.56 30.69 -5.38
C ALA A 40 8.93 30.93 -4.71
N VAL A 41 9.87 31.57 -5.40
CA VAL A 41 11.21 31.90 -4.85
C VAL A 41 11.12 32.97 -3.76
N ALA A 42 10.20 33.94 -3.90
CA ALA A 42 9.97 34.98 -2.89
C ALA A 42 9.32 34.43 -1.61
N GLN A 43 8.45 33.42 -1.71
CA GLN A 43 7.85 32.78 -0.53
C GLN A 43 8.84 31.82 0.16
N ALA A 44 9.70 31.12 -0.58
CA ALA A 44 10.74 30.25 -0.02
C ALA A 44 11.76 31.03 0.85
N ALA A 45 12.04 32.28 0.51
CA ALA A 45 12.96 33.13 1.28
C ALA A 45 12.35 33.68 2.58
N ALA A 46 11.02 33.73 2.71
CA ALA A 46 10.34 34.32 3.87
C ALA A 46 10.00 33.31 4.98
N THR A 47 9.99 32.01 4.69
CA THR A 47 9.64 30.95 5.68
C THR A 47 10.86 30.27 6.31
N GLY A 48 12.08 30.58 5.85
CA GLY A 48 13.35 29.98 6.32
C GLY A 48 13.84 30.44 7.70
N GLY A 49 12.97 30.92 8.60
CA GLY A 49 13.42 31.62 9.81
C GLY A 49 12.48 31.54 10.99
N ARG A 50 12.46 30.37 11.65
CA ARG A 50 12.14 30.07 13.07
C ARG A 50 11.06 29.01 13.22
N GLN A 51 11.49 27.79 13.48
CA GLN A 51 10.83 26.91 14.44
C GLN A 51 11.89 25.98 15.05
N ALA A 52 12.53 26.49 16.11
CA ALA A 52 13.30 25.69 17.04
C ALA A 52 12.46 25.45 18.31
N ALA A 53 12.42 24.16 18.69
CA ALA A 53 12.13 23.58 20.01
C ALA A 53 10.69 23.58 20.54
N SER A 54 10.10 22.38 20.65
CA SER A 54 10.11 21.60 21.90
C SER A 54 9.03 20.51 21.92
N GLY A 55 9.43 19.23 21.99
CA GLY A 55 8.52 18.10 22.20
C GLY A 55 9.15 16.70 22.13
N ALA A 56 10.11 16.42 23.02
CA ALA A 56 10.55 15.10 23.52
C ALA A 56 10.70 13.90 22.55
N GLY A 57 11.95 13.69 22.09
CA GLY A 57 12.41 12.45 21.45
C GLY A 57 13.37 12.72 20.29
N GLY A 58 14.42 13.51 20.52
CA GLY A 58 15.28 14.04 19.45
C GLY A 58 16.03 12.96 18.68
N ALA A 59 15.48 12.61 17.51
CA ALA A 59 16.22 12.00 16.41
C ALA A 59 17.54 12.73 16.18
N ALA A 60 18.63 12.00 15.95
CA ALA A 60 19.89 12.63 15.56
C ALA A 60 19.69 13.43 14.26
N PRO A 61 20.34 14.59 14.05
CA PRO A 61 20.09 15.46 12.89
C PRO A 61 20.41 14.83 11.52
N TRP A 62 20.97 13.64 11.50
CA TRP A 62 21.27 12.87 10.30
C TRP A 62 20.35 11.66 10.10
N ALA A 63 19.52 11.31 11.08
CA ALA A 63 18.67 10.14 11.06
C ALA A 63 17.58 10.29 10.00
N VAL A 64 17.23 9.17 9.36
CA VAL A 64 16.06 9.13 8.47
C VAL A 64 14.81 9.15 9.33
N THR A 65 13.98 10.19 9.16
CA THR A 65 12.75 10.37 9.94
C THR A 65 11.51 10.28 9.07
N VAL A 66 10.45 9.69 9.62
CA VAL A 66 9.12 9.66 9.01
C VAL A 66 8.17 10.48 9.87
N SER A 67 7.30 11.26 9.20
CA SER A 67 6.27 12.05 9.83
C SER A 67 4.94 11.31 9.82
N ASP A 68 4.25 11.24 10.96
CA ASP A 68 2.87 10.76 11.01
C ASP A 68 1.86 11.83 10.55
N ALA A 69 0.58 11.46 10.51
CA ALA A 69 -0.51 12.34 10.11
C ALA A 69 -0.73 13.54 11.06
N MET A 70 -0.20 13.49 12.28
CA MET A 70 -0.24 14.59 13.26
C MET A 70 1.01 15.48 13.18
N GLY A 71 1.94 15.16 12.27
CA GLY A 71 3.21 15.87 12.10
C GLY A 71 4.30 15.44 13.10
N THR A 72 4.09 14.35 13.85
CA THR A 72 5.10 13.80 14.76
C THR A 72 6.18 13.11 13.93
N THR A 73 7.43 13.53 14.11
CA THR A 73 8.59 12.90 13.46
C THR A 73 9.16 11.79 14.32
N MET A 74 9.44 10.64 13.71
CA MET A 74 10.11 9.52 14.37
C MET A 74 11.19 8.93 13.48
N ASP A 75 12.27 8.44 14.09
CA ASP A 75 13.32 7.70 13.39
C ASP A 75 12.75 6.46 12.69
N ALA A 76 13.27 6.16 11.49
CA ALA A 76 12.84 5.01 10.68
C ALA A 76 12.88 3.67 11.45
N ALA A 77 13.81 3.52 12.39
CA ALA A 77 13.91 2.34 13.25
C ALA A 77 12.64 2.09 14.10
N ARG A 78 11.93 3.16 14.49
CA ARG A 78 10.70 3.06 15.30
C ARG A 78 9.49 2.54 14.51
N LEU A 79 9.59 2.44 13.18
CA LEU A 79 8.53 1.86 12.34
C LEU A 79 8.50 0.33 12.39
N PHE A 80 9.54 -0.29 12.96
CA PHE A 80 9.73 -1.72 13.01
C PHE A 80 9.44 -2.25 14.41
N GLU A 81 8.53 -3.21 14.48
CA GLU A 81 8.14 -3.85 15.73
C GLU A 81 9.08 -5.03 16.06
N LEU A 82 9.41 -5.18 17.33
CA LEU A 82 10.21 -6.31 17.84
C LEU A 82 9.33 -7.24 18.68
N GLY A 83 9.54 -8.54 18.52
CA GLY A 83 8.86 -9.57 19.30
C GLY A 83 9.32 -9.59 20.77
N PHE A 84 8.55 -10.26 21.63
CA PHE A 84 8.80 -10.34 23.08
C PHE A 84 10.19 -10.90 23.45
N ALA A 85 10.78 -11.74 22.60
CA ALA A 85 12.12 -12.31 22.79
C ALA A 85 13.22 -11.58 22.01
N GLY A 86 12.90 -10.41 21.42
CA GLY A 86 13.67 -9.85 20.30
C GLY A 86 13.24 -10.48 18.97
N GLY A 87 13.81 -9.98 17.87
CA GLY A 87 13.42 -10.43 16.53
C GLY A 87 12.39 -9.51 15.88
N LEU A 88 12.70 -9.06 14.67
CA LEU A 88 11.80 -8.27 13.84
C LEU A 88 10.47 -9.01 13.59
N VAL A 89 9.35 -8.38 13.93
CA VAL A 89 8.01 -8.85 13.56
C VAL A 89 7.75 -8.45 12.11
N ILE A 90 7.47 -9.44 11.27
CA ILE A 90 7.14 -9.25 9.87
C ILE A 90 5.67 -9.62 9.67
N ASP A 91 4.87 -8.63 9.31
CA ASP A 91 3.44 -8.77 9.00
C ASP A 91 2.98 -7.70 7.99
N LYS A 92 1.67 -7.58 7.81
CA LYS A 92 1.07 -6.59 6.90
C LYS A 92 1.37 -5.14 7.29
N ASN A 93 1.57 -4.84 8.57
CA ASN A 93 1.91 -3.49 9.03
C ASN A 93 3.37 -3.18 8.67
N THR A 94 4.26 -4.17 8.69
CA THR A 94 5.65 -4.01 8.21
C THR A 94 5.70 -3.49 6.79
N ARG A 95 4.83 -4.00 5.89
CA ARG A 95 4.72 -3.47 4.53
C ARG A 95 4.34 -1.99 4.52
N ALA A 96 3.30 -1.61 5.26
CA ALA A 96 2.85 -0.22 5.33
C ALA A 96 3.95 0.71 5.90
N SER A 97 4.69 0.24 6.90
CA SER A 97 5.86 0.95 7.46
C SER A 97 6.94 1.20 6.40
N ILE A 98 7.27 0.19 5.59
CA ILE A 98 8.26 0.32 4.51
C ILE A 98 7.76 1.29 3.43
N GLU A 99 6.51 1.17 3.01
CA GLU A 99 5.91 2.08 2.02
C GLU A 99 5.93 3.54 2.52
N ALA A 100 5.53 3.79 3.77
CA ALA A 100 5.57 5.12 4.37
C ALA A 100 6.99 5.67 4.46
N LEU A 101 7.96 4.84 4.83
CA LEU A 101 9.38 5.20 4.86
C LEU A 101 9.88 5.59 3.47
N LEU A 102 9.69 4.74 2.46
CA LEU A 102 10.16 5.02 1.10
C LEU A 102 9.50 6.27 0.52
N ASN A 103 8.23 6.52 0.80
CA ASN A 103 7.51 7.73 0.38
C ASN A 103 8.00 9.00 1.09
N SER A 104 8.63 8.89 2.25
CA SER A 104 9.23 10.02 2.97
C SER A 104 10.63 10.37 2.47
N MET A 105 11.24 9.50 1.68
CA MET A 105 12.58 9.67 1.13
C MET A 105 12.50 10.22 -0.31
N PRO A 106 13.60 10.77 -0.86
CA PRO A 106 13.67 11.16 -2.26
C PRO A 106 13.35 9.98 -3.19
N GLU A 107 12.74 10.26 -4.34
CA GLU A 107 12.42 9.25 -5.35
C GLU A 107 13.68 8.53 -5.87
N ASP A 108 14.74 9.31 -6.13
CA ASP A 108 16.06 8.81 -6.49
C ASP A 108 16.96 8.72 -5.23
N LEU A 109 16.89 7.56 -4.57
CA LEU A 109 17.73 7.25 -3.42
C LEU A 109 19.20 7.09 -3.82
N SER A 110 20.06 7.99 -3.33
CA SER A 110 21.51 7.85 -3.52
C SER A 110 22.10 6.79 -2.57
N GLU A 111 23.31 6.31 -2.88
CA GLU A 111 24.11 5.47 -1.97
C GLU A 111 24.31 6.12 -0.59
N ALA A 112 24.42 7.45 -0.55
CA ALA A 112 24.56 8.19 0.72
C ALA A 112 23.27 8.16 1.55
N ASP A 113 22.10 8.13 0.90
CA ASP A 113 20.81 8.04 1.58
C ASP A 113 20.55 6.62 2.09
N MET A 114 20.94 5.61 1.31
CA MET A 114 20.92 4.22 1.75
C MET A 114 21.86 3.97 2.93
N ALA A 115 23.06 4.55 2.92
CA ALA A 115 24.00 4.45 4.05
C ALA A 115 23.45 5.17 5.30
N ARG A 116 22.78 6.32 5.13
CA ARG A 116 22.09 7.02 6.23
C ARG A 116 20.96 6.18 6.82
N LEU A 117 20.16 5.54 5.98
CA LEU A 117 19.10 4.64 6.42
C LEU A 117 19.68 3.45 7.20
N GLU A 118 20.69 2.78 6.66
CA GLU A 118 21.34 1.66 7.33
C GLU A 118 21.86 2.05 8.72
N ARG A 119 22.54 3.20 8.82
CA ARG A 119 23.03 3.73 10.10
C ARG A 119 21.88 4.02 11.06
N THR A 120 20.78 4.59 10.58
CA THR A 120 19.59 4.90 11.39
C THR A 120 19.00 3.63 11.99
N LEU A 121 18.91 2.56 11.20
CA LEU A 121 18.41 1.26 11.66
C LEU A 121 19.35 0.62 12.68
N ARG A 122 20.67 0.64 12.42
CA ARG A 122 21.68 0.07 13.33
C ARG A 122 21.72 0.73 14.70
N GLU A 123 21.35 2.01 14.80
CA GLU A 123 21.29 2.72 16.07
C GLU A 123 19.98 2.52 16.83
N GLY A 124 18.88 2.29 16.11
CA GLY A 124 17.56 2.13 16.72
C GLY A 124 17.13 0.69 16.95
N LEU A 125 17.80 -0.30 16.36
CA LEU A 125 17.45 -1.72 16.44
C LEU A 125 18.66 -2.58 16.89
N PRO A 126 18.42 -3.74 17.54
CA PRO A 126 19.44 -4.76 17.71
C PRO A 126 20.09 -5.14 16.38
N LYS A 127 21.39 -5.47 16.40
CA LYS A 127 22.20 -5.68 15.18
C LYS A 127 21.53 -6.59 14.14
N GLU A 128 21.06 -7.77 14.57
CA GLU A 128 20.43 -8.73 13.64
C GLU A 128 19.10 -8.21 13.07
N ASP A 129 18.35 -7.45 13.87
CA ASP A 129 17.06 -6.88 13.45
C ASP A 129 17.26 -5.68 12.51
N ALA A 130 18.30 -4.87 12.75
CA ALA A 130 18.71 -3.80 11.84
C ALA A 130 19.11 -4.37 10.46
N GLU A 131 19.90 -5.45 10.43
CA GLU A 131 20.31 -6.12 9.20
C GLU A 131 19.11 -6.70 8.45
N LYS A 132 18.18 -7.35 9.16
CA LYS A 132 16.92 -7.86 8.57
C LYS A 132 16.03 -6.73 8.04
N ALA A 133 15.82 -5.67 8.81
CA ALA A 133 15.00 -4.53 8.39
C ALA A 133 15.60 -3.86 7.15
N TYR A 134 16.91 -3.64 7.13
CA TYR A 134 17.60 -3.05 5.98
C TYR A 134 17.49 -3.92 4.72
N LYS A 135 17.66 -5.23 4.86
CA LYS A 135 17.44 -6.18 3.76
C LYS A 135 16.01 -6.09 3.24
N LEU A 136 15.02 -6.11 4.14
CA LEU A 136 13.60 -6.07 3.79
C LEU A 136 13.23 -4.81 2.99
N ILE A 137 13.75 -3.65 3.39
CA ILE A 137 13.54 -2.38 2.67
C ILE A 137 14.17 -2.43 1.27
N THR A 138 15.37 -2.99 1.15
CA THR A 138 16.08 -3.09 -0.13
C THR A 138 15.39 -4.06 -1.08
N ASP A 139 14.99 -5.23 -0.59
CA ASP A 139 14.20 -6.21 -1.36
C ASP A 139 12.86 -5.60 -1.80
N TYR A 140 12.20 -4.83 -0.92
CA TYR A 140 10.94 -4.14 -1.24
C TYR A 140 11.10 -3.08 -2.34
N ARG A 141 12.23 -2.37 -2.36
CA ARG A 141 12.54 -1.44 -3.45
C ARG A 141 12.74 -2.19 -4.77
N GLY A 142 13.49 -3.29 -4.77
CA GLY A 142 13.65 -4.13 -5.96
C GLY A 142 12.31 -4.69 -6.45
N TYR A 143 11.46 -5.16 -5.53
CA TYR A 143 10.11 -5.61 -5.83
C TYR A 143 9.25 -4.52 -6.50
N THR A 144 9.25 -3.30 -5.97
CA THR A 144 8.43 -2.21 -6.55
C THR A 144 8.93 -1.77 -7.93
N GLN A 145 10.24 -1.84 -8.17
CA GLN A 145 10.83 -1.62 -9.50
C GLN A 145 10.37 -2.70 -10.50
N ASP A 146 10.51 -3.98 -10.15
CA ASP A 146 10.09 -5.08 -11.01
C ASP A 146 8.59 -5.07 -11.30
N ILE A 147 7.76 -4.71 -10.31
CA ILE A 147 6.32 -4.55 -10.51
C ILE A 147 6.04 -3.43 -11.50
N ARG A 148 6.75 -2.29 -11.40
CA ARG A 148 6.61 -1.18 -12.36
C ARG A 148 6.96 -1.64 -13.77
N ASP A 149 8.07 -2.34 -13.93
CA ASP A 149 8.59 -2.69 -15.24
C ASP A 149 7.80 -3.85 -15.90
N GLU A 150 7.35 -4.82 -15.12
CA GLU A 150 6.72 -6.04 -15.65
C GLU A 150 5.19 -6.04 -15.60
N MET A 151 4.60 -5.39 -14.59
CA MET A 151 3.15 -5.46 -14.35
C MET A 151 2.42 -4.23 -14.89
N GLN A 152 2.98 -3.02 -14.74
CA GLN A 152 2.32 -1.79 -15.18
C GLN A 152 1.96 -1.79 -16.68
N PRO A 153 2.80 -2.30 -17.60
CA PRO A 153 2.45 -2.35 -19.03
C PRO A 153 1.30 -3.30 -19.38
N LYS A 154 0.96 -4.26 -18.50
CA LYS A 154 -0.07 -5.28 -18.77
C LYS A 154 -1.49 -4.75 -18.64
N GLY A 155 -1.70 -3.63 -17.95
CA GLY A 155 -3.03 -3.04 -17.73
C GLY A 155 -3.94 -3.91 -16.85
N ILE A 156 -5.24 -3.60 -16.87
CA ILE A 156 -6.26 -4.33 -16.11
C ILE A 156 -6.69 -5.58 -16.89
N PRO A 157 -6.72 -6.77 -16.27
CA PRO A 157 -7.21 -7.98 -16.92
C PRO A 157 -8.66 -7.84 -17.41
N SER A 158 -8.94 -8.33 -18.62
CA SER A 158 -10.25 -8.22 -19.25
C SER A 158 -11.12 -9.47 -19.08
N ASN A 159 -10.55 -10.58 -18.59
CA ASN A 159 -11.26 -11.82 -18.33
C ASN A 159 -10.56 -12.65 -17.23
N MET A 160 -11.22 -13.72 -16.78
CA MET A 160 -10.72 -14.60 -15.72
C MET A 160 -9.41 -15.32 -16.06
N GLN A 161 -9.10 -15.58 -17.34
CA GLN A 161 -7.85 -16.22 -17.72
C GLN A 161 -6.68 -15.24 -17.58
N GLU A 162 -6.84 -14.02 -18.09
CA GLU A 162 -5.86 -12.94 -17.92
C GLU A 162 -5.67 -12.58 -16.45
N ALA A 163 -6.75 -12.57 -15.67
CA ALA A 163 -6.69 -12.31 -14.24
C ALA A 163 -5.82 -13.32 -13.49
N ARG A 164 -5.96 -14.60 -13.82
CA ARG A 164 -5.11 -15.68 -13.28
C ARG A 164 -3.65 -15.47 -13.66
N ALA A 165 -3.36 -15.26 -14.95
CA ALA A 165 -2.00 -15.01 -15.42
C ALA A 165 -1.37 -13.76 -14.78
N PHE A 166 -2.15 -12.70 -14.56
CA PHE A 166 -1.71 -11.49 -13.88
C PHE A 166 -1.25 -11.79 -12.45
N PHE A 167 -2.06 -12.52 -11.68
CA PHE A 167 -1.70 -12.85 -10.32
C PHE A 167 -0.54 -13.84 -10.23
N ASP A 168 -0.45 -14.80 -11.14
CA ASP A 168 0.65 -15.76 -11.19
C ASP A 168 1.98 -15.04 -11.49
N GLN A 169 1.98 -14.05 -12.39
CA GLN A 169 3.15 -13.19 -12.61
C GLN A 169 3.48 -12.37 -11.36
N MET A 170 2.50 -11.76 -10.71
CA MET A 170 2.74 -10.97 -9.50
C MET A 170 3.35 -11.83 -8.37
N GLU A 171 2.92 -13.08 -8.25
CA GLU A 171 3.50 -14.05 -7.32
C GLU A 171 4.93 -14.44 -7.71
N ALA A 172 5.20 -14.64 -9.01
CA ALA A 172 6.55 -14.90 -9.51
C ALA A 172 7.51 -13.74 -9.19
N VAL A 173 7.08 -12.48 -9.39
CA VAL A 173 7.87 -11.30 -9.03
C VAL A 173 8.17 -11.30 -7.52
N LYS A 174 7.17 -11.54 -6.66
CA LYS A 174 7.38 -11.59 -5.20
C LYS A 174 8.40 -12.65 -4.78
N ARG A 175 8.33 -13.85 -5.36
CA ARG A 175 9.25 -14.96 -5.06
C ARG A 175 10.70 -14.69 -5.43
N ARG A 176 10.98 -13.70 -6.30
CA ARG A 176 12.37 -13.28 -6.59
C ARG A 176 12.97 -12.44 -5.47
N HIS A 177 12.14 -11.74 -4.69
CA HIS A 177 12.57 -10.78 -3.66
C HIS A 177 12.41 -11.32 -2.23
N PHE A 178 11.42 -12.18 -2.01
CA PHE A 178 11.04 -12.65 -0.68
C PHE A 178 10.93 -14.18 -0.65
N ASP A 179 11.29 -14.78 0.49
CA ASP A 179 10.90 -16.16 0.78
C ASP A 179 9.38 -16.28 1.00
N ASP A 180 8.85 -17.50 0.96
CA ASP A 180 7.41 -17.74 1.04
C ASP A 180 6.80 -17.23 2.35
N ALA A 181 7.53 -17.31 3.47
CA ALA A 181 7.04 -16.86 4.77
C ALA A 181 6.90 -15.34 4.81
N THR A 182 7.92 -14.62 4.36
CA THR A 182 7.96 -13.16 4.27
C THR A 182 6.96 -12.64 3.25
N ALA A 183 6.87 -13.28 2.08
CA ALA A 183 5.88 -12.92 1.05
C ALA A 183 4.45 -13.07 1.59
N ASN A 184 4.15 -14.18 2.26
CA ASN A 184 2.83 -14.40 2.84
C ASN A 184 2.52 -13.39 3.96
N ALA A 185 3.49 -13.07 4.81
CA ALA A 185 3.33 -12.09 5.88
C ALA A 185 3.04 -10.67 5.35
N LEU A 186 3.76 -10.23 4.32
CA LEU A 186 3.60 -8.90 3.74
C LEU A 186 2.39 -8.77 2.81
N PHE A 187 2.08 -9.80 2.01
CA PHE A 187 1.15 -9.70 0.89
C PHE A 187 -0.05 -10.64 0.98
N GLY A 188 0.03 -11.75 1.73
CA GLY A 188 -0.94 -12.86 1.64
C GLY A 188 -2.39 -12.43 1.83
N GLN A 189 -2.68 -11.60 2.85
CA GLN A 189 -4.04 -11.08 3.08
C GLN A 189 -4.51 -10.17 1.93
N ALA A 190 -3.66 -9.26 1.46
CA ALA A 190 -4.01 -8.32 0.40
C ALA A 190 -4.21 -9.02 -0.94
N ASP A 191 -3.37 -10.02 -1.25
CA ASP A 191 -3.46 -10.82 -2.46
C ASP A 191 -4.71 -11.68 -2.48
N HIS A 192 -5.02 -12.34 -1.36
CA HIS A 192 -6.23 -13.14 -1.23
C HIS A 192 -7.47 -12.27 -1.47
N TYR A 193 -7.51 -11.09 -0.86
CA TYR A 193 -8.58 -10.13 -1.07
C TYR A 193 -8.68 -9.67 -2.54
N ALA A 194 -7.56 -9.25 -3.14
CA ALA A 194 -7.54 -8.78 -4.53
C ALA A 194 -8.03 -9.85 -5.51
N ARG A 195 -7.66 -11.12 -5.29
CA ARG A 195 -8.13 -12.26 -6.09
C ARG A 195 -9.64 -12.42 -6.00
N LEU A 196 -10.21 -12.42 -4.79
CA LEU A 196 -11.65 -12.54 -4.59
C LEU A 196 -12.44 -11.35 -5.16
N SER A 197 -11.93 -10.13 -5.01
CA SER A 197 -12.58 -8.94 -5.57
C SER A 197 -12.62 -8.97 -7.09
N MET A 198 -11.53 -9.38 -7.73
CA MET A 198 -11.48 -9.50 -9.19
C MET A 198 -12.38 -10.64 -9.70
N GLU A 199 -12.42 -11.78 -9.00
CA GLU A 199 -13.34 -12.87 -9.34
C GLU A 199 -14.80 -12.44 -9.22
N ALA A 200 -15.17 -11.75 -8.14
CA ALA A 200 -16.52 -11.21 -7.97
C ALA A 200 -16.92 -10.22 -9.08
N MET A 201 -15.98 -9.38 -9.53
CA MET A 201 -16.20 -8.47 -10.65
C MET A 201 -16.55 -9.24 -11.93
N PHE A 202 -15.80 -10.31 -12.25
CA PHE A 202 -16.08 -11.11 -13.45
C PHE A 202 -17.38 -11.90 -13.35
N VAL A 203 -17.71 -12.46 -12.18
CA VAL A 203 -19.01 -13.11 -11.94
C VAL A 203 -20.16 -12.13 -12.19
N GLN A 204 -20.03 -10.88 -11.73
CA GLN A 204 -21.06 -9.87 -11.91
C GLN A 204 -21.27 -9.51 -13.38
N GLN A 205 -20.18 -9.44 -14.16
CA GLN A 205 -20.18 -9.06 -15.57
C GLN A 205 -20.54 -10.22 -16.53
N ASP A 206 -20.49 -11.46 -16.07
CA ASP A 206 -20.77 -12.63 -16.91
C ASP A 206 -22.25 -12.66 -17.34
N ALA A 207 -22.50 -12.48 -18.63
CA ALA A 207 -23.85 -12.50 -19.19
C ALA A 207 -24.41 -13.92 -19.38
N SER A 208 -23.58 -14.96 -19.25
CA SER A 208 -24.02 -16.36 -19.34
C SER A 208 -24.64 -16.89 -18.05
N LEU A 209 -24.43 -16.20 -16.93
CA LEU A 209 -24.96 -16.56 -15.62
C LEU A 209 -26.33 -15.91 -15.38
N THR A 210 -27.28 -16.72 -14.91
CA THR A 210 -28.53 -16.24 -14.31
C THR A 210 -28.28 -15.49 -13.01
N ASP A 211 -29.23 -14.67 -12.57
CA ASP A 211 -29.13 -13.93 -11.31
C ASP A 211 -28.96 -14.87 -10.11
N GLU A 212 -29.62 -16.03 -10.12
CA GLU A 212 -29.46 -17.07 -9.09
C GLU A 212 -28.05 -17.68 -9.09
N GLN A 213 -27.47 -17.92 -10.27
CA GLN A 213 -26.11 -18.44 -10.40
C GLN A 213 -25.07 -17.41 -9.95
N LYS A 214 -25.24 -16.14 -10.33
CA LYS A 214 -24.38 -15.04 -9.86
C LYS A 214 -24.43 -14.93 -8.35
N LYS A 215 -25.63 -14.95 -7.77
CA LYS A 215 -25.83 -14.95 -6.33
C LYS A 215 -25.10 -16.10 -5.65
N ALA A 216 -25.30 -17.34 -6.12
CA ALA A 216 -24.65 -18.51 -5.53
C ALA A 216 -23.12 -18.39 -5.55
N GLN A 217 -22.54 -17.91 -6.65
CA GLN A 217 -21.09 -17.73 -6.76
C GLN A 217 -20.57 -16.59 -5.88
N LEU A 218 -21.23 -15.43 -5.87
CA LEU A 218 -20.84 -14.30 -5.00
C LEU A 218 -20.97 -14.65 -3.51
N ASP A 219 -21.98 -15.43 -3.13
CA ASP A 219 -22.16 -15.93 -1.76
C ASP A 219 -21.00 -16.87 -1.37
N ALA A 220 -20.55 -17.73 -2.28
CA ALA A 220 -19.39 -18.60 -2.07
C ALA A 220 -18.07 -17.82 -1.93
N LEU A 221 -17.87 -16.75 -2.71
CA LEU A 221 -16.71 -15.87 -2.57
C LEU A 221 -16.74 -15.13 -1.22
N ARG A 222 -17.91 -14.65 -0.79
CA ARG A 222 -18.09 -14.03 0.54
C ARG A 222 -17.76 -14.97 1.69
N ALA A 223 -18.08 -16.25 1.56
CA ALA A 223 -17.82 -17.23 2.60
C ALA A 223 -16.31 -17.43 2.86
N GLN A 224 -15.45 -17.11 1.89
CA GLN A 224 -13.99 -17.18 2.03
C GLN A 224 -13.40 -16.01 2.81
N LEU A 225 -14.15 -14.91 2.97
CA LEU A 225 -13.70 -13.75 3.74
C LEU A 225 -14.05 -13.86 5.23
N PRO A 226 -13.20 -13.28 6.11
CA PRO A 226 -13.54 -13.03 7.51
C PRO A 226 -14.89 -12.32 7.66
N PRO A 227 -15.66 -12.58 8.74
CA PRO A 227 -17.01 -12.03 8.90
C PRO A 227 -17.11 -10.51 8.75
N ASP A 228 -16.11 -9.78 9.24
CA ASP A 228 -15.97 -8.32 9.19
C ASP A 228 -15.69 -7.77 7.78
N GLN A 229 -15.31 -8.64 6.83
CA GLN A 229 -14.91 -8.27 5.47
C GLN A 229 -15.93 -8.72 4.41
N ARG A 230 -16.97 -9.47 4.78
CA ARG A 230 -17.94 -10.04 3.83
C ARG A 230 -18.70 -9.01 3.01
N SER A 231 -18.88 -7.79 3.53
CA SER A 231 -19.55 -6.69 2.83
C SER A 231 -18.72 -6.09 1.69
N LEU A 232 -17.46 -6.48 1.54
CA LEU A 232 -16.57 -5.99 0.48
C LEU A 232 -16.87 -6.64 -0.88
N ILE A 233 -17.41 -7.86 -0.86
CA ILE A 233 -17.96 -8.48 -2.07
C ILE A 233 -19.42 -8.06 -2.18
N PRO A 234 -19.86 -7.52 -3.33
CA PRO A 234 -21.23 -7.05 -3.52
C PRO A 234 -22.25 -8.12 -3.13
N GLU A 235 -23.31 -7.69 -2.47
CA GLU A 235 -24.49 -8.51 -2.34
C GLU A 235 -25.19 -8.55 -3.70
N ALA A 236 -25.55 -9.74 -4.17
CA ALA A 236 -26.37 -9.84 -5.37
C ALA A 236 -27.69 -9.12 -5.09
N VAL A 237 -27.96 -8.03 -5.83
CA VAL A 237 -29.25 -7.34 -5.74
C VAL A 237 -30.29 -8.34 -6.25
N PRO A 238 -31.22 -8.81 -5.40
CA PRO A 238 -32.32 -9.60 -5.92
C PRO A 238 -33.04 -8.72 -6.94
N ALA A 239 -33.29 -9.23 -8.14
CA ALA A 239 -34.16 -8.57 -9.10
C ALA A 239 -35.44 -8.20 -8.33
N ALA A 240 -35.58 -6.90 -8.04
CA ALA A 240 -36.75 -6.40 -7.35
C ALA A 240 -37.92 -6.89 -8.18
N SER A 241 -38.82 -7.64 -7.54
CA SER A 241 -40.08 -8.08 -8.11
C SER A 241 -40.66 -6.92 -8.90
N GLN A 242 -40.57 -6.99 -10.23
CA GLN A 242 -41.25 -6.03 -11.09
C GLN A 242 -42.73 -6.12 -10.67
N PRO A 243 -43.34 -5.06 -10.11
CA PRO A 243 -44.78 -5.10 -9.98
C PRO A 243 -45.33 -5.17 -11.39
N ALA A 244 -46.00 -6.26 -11.71
CA ALA A 244 -46.79 -6.36 -12.92
C ALA A 244 -47.72 -5.14 -12.95
N SER A 245 -47.63 -4.33 -14.00
CA SER A 245 -48.57 -3.25 -14.31
C SER A 245 -48.70 -3.14 -15.81
#